data_AF-A0A970YFK4-F1
#
_entry.id   AF-A0A970YFK4-F1
#
_cell.length_a   1.000
_cell.length_b   1.000
_cell.length_c   1.000
_cell.angle_alpha   90.00
_cell.angle_beta   90.00
_cell.angle_gamma   90.00
#
_symmetry.space_group_name_H-M   'P 1'
#
loop_
_entity.id
_entity.type
_entity.pdbx_description
1 polymer ?
#
loop_
_entity_poly.entity_id
_entity_poly.type
_entity_poly.pdbx_seq_one_letter_code
_entity_poly.pdbx_strand_id
1 'polypeptide(L)'
;MTDSVVTRRHFLRVSGLAATATAMAACGGGGAPAEPTQAPAAPAATQAPAAEAEAPTASSKYSESPLLAAKVTAGELPPVEERLPSEPFVVECIEEAGEYSGDLHRVLTGPADLTGNRVIVWDNFVRWDYRSGRLEPIANLVTGWEVSEDGLTYTFHLRKGTRWSDGEPFTVDDIMFWYEDIALNEELSPTFPNWVTSGGEPPVVTKVDDYTVDFSFVKPHGILIESMAFNGNGILAPKHYLQQFHPKYADADELAAKVKEAGFEAWYELFANRNDDQNNPDLPVLWAWKVETPFPGERMVMVRNP
;
A
#
# COMPACT_ATOMS: atom_id res chain seq x y z
N MET A 1 37.71 56.54 -10.68
CA MET A 1 37.56 55.07 -10.76
C MET A 1 37.48 54.55 -9.34
N THR A 2 36.25 54.27 -8.89
CA THR A 2 35.95 53.70 -7.57
C THR A 2 34.84 52.69 -7.81
N ASP A 3 35.20 51.41 -7.90
CA ASP A 3 34.27 50.32 -8.08
C ASP A 3 33.60 49.99 -6.75
N SER A 4 32.28 50.16 -6.70
CA SER A 4 31.42 49.74 -5.59
C SER A 4 30.89 48.34 -5.90
N VAL A 5 31.32 47.34 -5.14
CA VAL A 5 30.85 45.95 -5.24
C VAL A 5 29.45 45.85 -4.62
N VAL A 6 28.43 45.64 -5.46
CA VAL A 6 27.06 45.37 -5.01
C VAL A 6 26.98 43.93 -4.48
N THR A 7 26.70 43.78 -3.18
CA THR A 7 26.53 42.46 -2.56
C THR A 7 25.06 41.99 -2.64
N ARG A 8 24.84 40.66 -2.69
CA ARG A 8 23.50 40.01 -2.82
C ARG A 8 22.44 40.50 -1.81
N ARG A 9 22.83 41.03 -0.65
CA ARG A 9 21.90 41.61 0.34
C ARG A 9 21.35 43.00 -0.05
N HIS A 10 21.99 43.69 -1.01
CA HIS A 10 21.54 44.97 -1.55
C HIS A 10 20.49 44.79 -2.68
N PHE A 11 20.61 43.72 -3.47
CA PHE A 11 19.66 43.38 -4.54
C PHE A 11 18.26 43.01 -4.00
N LEU A 12 18.20 42.32 -2.86
CA LEU A 12 16.94 41.92 -2.23
C LEU A 12 16.22 43.07 -1.51
N ARG A 13 16.90 44.19 -1.23
CA ARG A 13 16.30 45.38 -0.60
C ARG A 13 15.69 46.38 -1.59
N VAL A 14 15.98 46.25 -2.88
CA VAL A 14 15.53 47.22 -3.93
C VAL A 14 14.36 46.70 -4.78
N SER A 15 13.91 45.45 -4.58
CA SER A 15 12.81 44.87 -5.40
C SER A 15 11.40 45.06 -4.81
N GLY A 16 11.24 45.91 -3.79
CA GLY A 16 9.93 46.28 -3.25
C GLY A 16 9.59 47.72 -3.60
N LEU A 17 8.46 47.91 -4.28
CA LEU A 17 7.81 49.17 -4.70
C LEU A 17 8.15 49.68 -6.11
N ALA A 18 7.25 49.39 -7.08
CA ALA A 18 6.52 50.43 -7.83
C ALA A 18 5.64 49.80 -8.93
N ALA A 19 4.32 49.86 -8.76
CA ALA A 19 3.36 50.14 -9.83
C ALA A 19 1.96 50.38 -9.23
N THR A 20 1.77 51.58 -8.68
CA THR A 20 0.47 52.17 -8.40
C THR A 20 -0.19 52.66 -9.69
N ALA A 21 -1.46 52.29 -9.85
CA ALA A 21 -2.57 53.02 -10.44
C ALA A 21 -2.50 53.49 -11.92
N THR A 22 -3.39 52.92 -12.73
CA THR A 22 -4.15 53.74 -13.68
C THR A 22 -5.60 53.23 -13.69
N ALA A 23 -6.47 53.97 -13.01
CA ALA A 23 -7.91 53.89 -13.21
C ALA A 23 -8.30 55.00 -14.20
N MET A 24 -8.90 54.63 -15.33
CA MET A 24 -9.79 55.52 -16.06
C MET A 24 -11.12 54.80 -16.29
N ALA A 25 -12.16 55.48 -15.86
CA ALA A 25 -13.55 55.11 -15.95
C ALA A 25 -14.04 55.04 -17.40
N ALA A 26 -14.84 54.02 -17.70
CA ALA A 26 -15.89 54.10 -18.70
C ALA A 26 -17.19 53.65 -18.02
N CYS A 27 -18.05 54.63 -17.71
CA CYS A 27 -19.40 54.41 -17.20
C CYS A 27 -20.31 53.83 -18.28
N GLY A 28 -21.25 52.98 -17.88
CA GLY A 28 -22.56 52.89 -18.55
C GLY A 28 -23.10 51.48 -18.74
N GLY A 29 -23.68 50.90 -17.68
CA GLY A 29 -24.48 49.68 -17.77
C GLY A 29 -24.96 49.22 -16.41
N GLY A 30 -26.06 49.81 -15.93
CA GLY A 30 -26.67 49.44 -14.65
C GLY A 30 -27.24 48.02 -14.68
N GLY A 31 -26.80 47.19 -13.73
CA GLY A 31 -27.42 45.93 -13.36
C GLY A 31 -27.13 45.70 -11.87
N ALA A 32 -28.18 45.49 -11.07
CA ALA A 32 -28.07 45.23 -9.64
C ALA A 32 -27.20 43.98 -9.37
N PRO A 33 -26.47 43.90 -8.23
CA PRO A 33 -25.73 42.70 -7.89
C PRO A 33 -26.70 41.53 -7.69
N ALA A 34 -26.50 40.45 -8.43
CA ALA A 34 -27.27 39.22 -8.30
C ALA A 34 -26.97 38.55 -6.96
N GLU A 35 -28.03 38.10 -6.27
CA GLU A 35 -27.94 37.27 -5.07
C GLU A 35 -27.16 35.96 -5.34
N PRO A 36 -26.46 35.41 -4.32
CA PRO A 36 -25.73 34.15 -4.47
C PRO A 36 -26.71 33.02 -4.79
N THR A 37 -26.53 32.40 -5.95
CA THR A 37 -27.32 31.25 -6.39
C THR A 37 -27.03 30.05 -5.49
N GLN A 38 -28.08 29.47 -4.91
CA GLN A 38 -28.01 28.20 -4.16
C GLN A 38 -27.37 27.11 -5.03
N ALA A 39 -26.43 26.36 -4.45
CA ALA A 39 -25.89 25.16 -5.05
C ALA A 39 -27.04 24.15 -5.35
N PRO A 40 -27.00 23.43 -6.48
CA PRO A 40 -28.02 22.42 -6.77
C PRO A 40 -28.01 21.34 -5.69
N ALA A 41 -29.20 20.89 -5.29
CA ALA A 41 -29.36 19.78 -4.37
C ALA A 41 -28.66 18.52 -4.92
N ALA A 42 -27.93 17.82 -4.05
CA ALA A 42 -27.31 16.54 -4.37
C ALA A 42 -28.38 15.57 -4.89
N PRO A 43 -28.12 14.79 -5.96
CA PRO A 43 -29.06 13.79 -6.44
C PRO A 43 -29.32 12.75 -5.34
N ALA A 44 -30.58 12.37 -5.18
CA ALA A 44 -31.00 11.36 -4.24
C ALA A 44 -30.26 10.03 -4.52
N ALA A 45 -29.76 9.40 -3.45
CA ALA A 45 -29.13 8.10 -3.52
C ALA A 45 -30.08 7.10 -4.19
N THR A 46 -29.64 6.54 -5.32
CA THR A 46 -30.37 5.46 -5.98
C THR A 46 -30.13 4.19 -5.16
N GLN A 47 -31.16 3.73 -4.44
CA GLN A 47 -31.13 2.43 -3.78
C GLN A 47 -31.10 1.35 -4.86
N ALA A 48 -30.00 0.59 -4.94
CA ALA A 48 -29.93 -0.62 -5.74
C ALA A 48 -30.93 -1.66 -5.18
N PRO A 49 -31.59 -2.46 -6.03
CA PRO A 49 -32.53 -3.47 -5.57
C PRO A 49 -31.80 -4.54 -4.77
N ALA A 50 -32.34 -4.87 -3.60
CA ALA A 50 -31.91 -6.02 -2.81
C ALA A 50 -32.21 -7.30 -3.62
N ALA A 51 -31.16 -7.97 -4.09
CA ALA A 51 -31.27 -9.32 -4.58
C ALA A 51 -31.34 -10.24 -3.35
N GLU A 52 -32.52 -10.83 -3.09
CA GLU A 52 -32.64 -11.99 -2.21
C GLU A 52 -31.92 -13.16 -2.86
N ALA A 53 -30.69 -13.43 -2.42
CA ALA A 53 -29.99 -14.68 -2.70
C ALA A 53 -30.37 -15.69 -1.62
N GLU A 54 -31.03 -16.78 -2.02
CA GLU A 54 -31.25 -17.94 -1.15
C GLU A 54 -29.89 -18.53 -0.76
N ALA A 55 -29.63 -18.58 0.55
CA ALA A 55 -28.36 -19.05 1.12
C ALA A 55 -28.18 -20.57 0.95
N PRO A 56 -27.00 -21.06 0.56
CA PRO A 56 -26.71 -22.48 0.65
C PRO A 56 -26.54 -22.87 2.12
N THR A 57 -27.16 -24.00 2.45
CA THR A 57 -27.21 -24.63 3.77
C THR A 57 -25.86 -25.26 4.15
N ALA A 58 -25.01 -24.48 4.81
CA ALA A 58 -24.04 -24.94 5.81
C ALA A 58 -23.78 -23.76 6.76
N SER A 59 -23.87 -23.98 8.07
CA SER A 59 -23.52 -22.93 9.05
C SER A 59 -22.01 -22.68 8.97
N SER A 60 -21.60 -21.73 8.13
CA SER A 60 -20.23 -21.26 8.06
C SER A 60 -19.76 -20.80 9.44
N LYS A 61 -18.49 -21.08 9.78
CA LYS A 61 -17.87 -20.53 11.00
C LYS A 61 -17.66 -19.02 10.89
N TYR A 62 -17.56 -18.52 9.66
CA TYR A 62 -17.25 -17.14 9.35
C TYR A 62 -18.42 -16.51 8.60
N SER A 63 -18.38 -15.19 8.48
CA SER A 63 -19.31 -14.46 7.61
C SER A 63 -18.49 -13.65 6.63
N GLU A 64 -19.08 -13.37 5.47
CA GLU A 64 -18.45 -12.58 4.42
C GLU A 64 -19.40 -11.51 3.91
N SER A 65 -18.86 -10.52 3.20
CA SER A 65 -19.67 -9.46 2.63
C SER A 65 -20.67 -10.03 1.62
N PRO A 66 -21.90 -9.47 1.53
CA PRO A 66 -22.88 -9.90 0.52
C PRO A 66 -22.34 -9.90 -0.92
N LEU A 67 -21.42 -8.97 -1.25
CA LEU A 67 -20.77 -8.94 -2.55
C LEU A 67 -19.88 -10.17 -2.82
N LEU A 68 -19.19 -10.67 -1.79
CA LEU A 68 -18.36 -11.86 -1.91
C LEU A 68 -19.21 -13.13 -1.90
N ALA A 69 -20.24 -13.19 -1.04
CA ALA A 69 -21.20 -14.29 -1.03
C ALA A 69 -21.88 -14.48 -2.39
N ALA A 70 -22.19 -13.39 -3.10
CA ALA A 70 -22.71 -13.44 -4.46
C ALA A 70 -21.71 -14.07 -5.45
N LYS A 71 -20.41 -13.73 -5.35
CA LYS A 71 -19.34 -14.36 -6.15
C LYS A 71 -19.15 -15.83 -5.83
N VAL A 72 -19.25 -16.22 -4.56
CA VAL A 72 -19.23 -17.63 -4.14
C VAL A 72 -20.41 -18.39 -4.75
N THR A 73 -21.61 -17.82 -4.68
CA THR A 73 -22.82 -18.41 -5.27
C THR A 73 -22.71 -18.54 -6.80
N ALA A 74 -22.04 -17.59 -7.46
CA ALA A 74 -21.76 -17.63 -8.89
C ALA A 74 -20.64 -18.63 -9.27
N GLY A 75 -19.92 -19.20 -8.31
CA GLY A 75 -18.76 -20.07 -8.54
C GLY A 75 -17.50 -19.34 -8.99
N GLU A 76 -17.46 -18.01 -8.82
CA GLU A 76 -16.33 -17.14 -9.18
C GLU A 76 -15.31 -17.01 -8.05
N LEU A 77 -15.67 -17.41 -6.82
CA LEU A 77 -14.84 -17.29 -5.63
C LEU A 77 -15.02 -18.51 -4.72
N PRO A 78 -13.96 -19.07 -4.12
CA PRO A 78 -14.09 -20.10 -3.10
C PRO A 78 -14.83 -19.59 -1.85
N PRO A 79 -15.45 -20.47 -1.05
CA PRO A 79 -16.10 -20.08 0.20
C PRO A 79 -15.09 -19.50 1.19
N VAL A 80 -15.58 -18.67 2.12
CA VAL A 80 -14.75 -17.93 3.08
C VAL A 80 -13.79 -18.81 3.91
N GLU A 81 -14.17 -20.05 4.22
CA GLU A 81 -13.33 -21.00 4.96
C GLU A 81 -12.10 -21.47 4.19
N GLU A 82 -12.17 -21.47 2.85
CA GLU A 82 -11.05 -21.87 2.00
C GLU A 82 -10.10 -20.69 1.70
N ARG A 83 -10.60 -19.46 1.88
CA ARG A 83 -9.88 -18.21 1.65
C ARG A 83 -9.13 -17.74 2.89
N LEU A 84 -9.72 -17.88 4.07
CA LEU A 84 -9.07 -17.48 5.32
C LEU A 84 -7.93 -18.43 5.73
N PRO A 85 -6.88 -17.91 6.40
CA PRO A 85 -5.87 -18.75 7.03
C PRO A 85 -6.46 -19.61 8.15
N SER A 86 -5.73 -20.64 8.59
CA SER A 86 -6.18 -21.52 9.67
C SER A 86 -6.36 -20.77 11.01
N GLU A 87 -5.55 -19.73 11.20
CA GLU A 87 -5.61 -18.84 12.36
C GLU A 87 -5.64 -17.37 11.89
N PRO A 88 -6.83 -16.86 11.48
CA PRO A 88 -6.97 -15.48 11.04
C PRO A 88 -6.69 -14.52 12.20
N PHE A 89 -6.10 -13.37 11.88
CA PHE A 89 -5.96 -12.30 12.85
C PHE A 89 -7.34 -11.81 13.28
N VAL A 90 -7.58 -11.79 14.59
CA VAL A 90 -8.83 -11.30 15.18
C VAL A 90 -8.63 -9.86 15.60
N VAL A 91 -9.29 -8.95 14.88
CA VAL A 91 -9.34 -7.53 15.24
C VAL A 91 -10.43 -7.35 16.30
N GLU A 92 -10.07 -7.02 17.54
CA GLU A 92 -11.09 -6.63 18.51
C GLU A 92 -11.54 -5.19 18.24
N CYS A 93 -12.85 -5.02 18.11
CA CYS A 93 -13.46 -3.76 17.75
C CYS A 93 -13.25 -2.70 18.84
N ILE A 94 -13.12 -1.44 18.42
CA ILE A 94 -12.93 -0.30 19.33
C ILE A 94 -14.19 -0.03 20.14
N GLU A 95 -15.36 -0.11 19.50
CA GLU A 95 -16.67 0.15 20.12
C GLU A 95 -17.54 -1.10 20.07
N GLU A 96 -17.88 -1.57 18.86
CA GLU A 96 -18.71 -2.75 18.63
C GLU A 96 -18.40 -3.42 17.29
N ALA A 97 -18.96 -4.61 17.08
CA ALA A 97 -18.85 -5.32 15.80
C ALA A 97 -19.53 -4.49 14.69
N GLY A 98 -18.78 -4.20 13.62
CA GLY A 98 -19.30 -3.43 12.48
C GLY A 98 -20.18 -4.23 11.54
N GLU A 99 -20.96 -3.53 10.72
CA GLU A 99 -21.72 -4.10 9.62
C GLU A 99 -20.99 -3.92 8.28
N TYR A 100 -21.21 -4.84 7.34
CA TYR A 100 -20.73 -4.63 5.97
C TYR A 100 -21.45 -3.43 5.34
N SER A 101 -20.68 -2.41 4.97
CA SER A 101 -21.18 -1.18 4.37
C SER A 101 -20.82 -1.07 2.87
N GLY A 102 -21.33 0.00 2.24
CA GLY A 102 -21.00 0.37 0.86
C GLY A 102 -19.70 1.15 0.74
N ASP A 103 -19.64 2.06 -0.22
CA ASP A 103 -18.42 2.82 -0.55
C ASP A 103 -17.98 3.79 0.56
N LEU A 104 -16.68 3.77 0.89
CA LEU A 104 -16.02 4.87 1.59
C LEU A 104 -15.51 5.89 0.56
N HIS A 105 -16.16 7.05 0.48
CA HIS A 105 -15.71 8.14 -0.39
C HIS A 105 -14.69 9.04 0.32
N ARG A 106 -13.53 9.21 -0.31
CA ARG A 106 -12.49 10.14 0.12
C ARG A 106 -12.06 11.04 -1.03
N VAL A 107 -11.41 12.14 -0.68
CA VAL A 107 -10.85 13.10 -1.63
C VAL A 107 -9.33 13.05 -1.51
N LEU A 108 -8.65 12.89 -2.64
CA LEU A 108 -7.22 13.08 -2.78
C LEU A 108 -7.00 14.36 -3.58
N THR A 109 -6.04 15.18 -3.18
CA THR A 109 -5.77 16.49 -3.81
C THR A 109 -4.86 16.40 -5.05
N GLY A 110 -4.32 15.22 -5.32
CA GLY A 110 -3.46 14.92 -6.48
C GLY A 110 -2.55 13.73 -6.20
N PRO A 111 -1.63 13.38 -7.12
CA PRO A 111 -0.75 12.22 -6.96
C PRO A 111 0.19 12.33 -5.75
N ALA A 112 0.55 13.55 -5.33
CA ALA A 112 1.36 13.77 -4.12
C ALA A 112 0.63 13.38 -2.82
N ASP A 113 -0.70 13.25 -2.85
CA ASP A 113 -1.57 12.93 -1.71
C ASP A 113 -1.83 11.41 -1.59
N LEU A 114 -1.21 10.57 -2.44
CA LEU A 114 -1.39 9.12 -2.40
C LEU A 114 -0.89 8.49 -1.09
N THR A 115 -0.06 9.17 -0.30
CA THR A 115 0.25 8.77 1.08
C THR A 115 -1.00 8.71 1.95
N GLY A 116 -2.00 9.56 1.67
CA GLY A 116 -3.31 9.54 2.32
C GLY A 116 -4.15 8.30 1.98
N ASN A 117 -3.86 7.61 0.87
CA ASN A 117 -4.40 6.29 0.58
C ASN A 117 -3.70 5.22 1.43
N ARG A 118 -2.36 5.26 1.50
CA ARG A 118 -1.56 4.29 2.27
C ARG A 118 -2.06 4.16 3.70
N VAL A 119 -2.37 5.25 4.40
CA VAL A 119 -2.85 5.19 5.79
C VAL A 119 -4.16 4.41 6.02
N ILE A 120 -4.94 4.10 4.98
CA ILE A 120 -6.14 3.24 5.08
C ILE A 120 -5.79 1.78 4.84
N VAL A 121 -4.96 1.53 3.84
CA VAL A 121 -4.66 0.19 3.33
C VAL A 121 -3.36 -0.39 3.90
N TRP A 122 -2.75 0.30 4.87
CA TRP A 122 -1.48 -0.14 5.44
C TRP A 122 -1.67 -1.37 6.34
N ASP A 123 -1.50 -2.55 5.78
CA ASP A 123 -1.37 -3.80 6.52
C ASP A 123 0.08 -4.28 6.46
N ASN A 124 0.79 -4.12 7.58
CA ASN A 124 2.20 -4.47 7.71
C ASN A 124 2.39 -5.90 8.23
N PHE A 125 3.63 -6.40 8.17
CA PHE A 125 4.01 -7.70 8.69
C PHE A 125 3.68 -7.87 10.19
N VAL A 126 3.97 -6.80 10.95
CA VAL A 126 3.54 -6.53 12.34
C VAL A 126 2.64 -5.29 12.28
N ARG A 127 1.77 -5.05 13.27
CA ARG A 127 0.87 -3.89 13.28
C ARG A 127 1.01 -3.11 14.58
N TRP A 128 0.80 -1.79 14.52
CA TRP A 128 0.62 -0.98 15.71
C TRP A 128 -0.80 -1.12 16.29
N ASP A 129 -0.88 -1.39 17.59
CA ASP A 129 -2.09 -1.29 18.37
C ASP A 129 -2.01 -0.09 19.32
N TYR A 130 -3.15 0.58 19.49
CA TYR A 130 -3.30 1.71 20.42
C TYR A 130 -4.46 1.49 21.40
N ARG A 131 -5.20 0.38 21.29
CA ARG A 131 -6.44 0.15 22.04
C ARG A 131 -6.21 0.01 23.54
N SER A 132 -5.02 -0.44 23.95
CA SER A 132 -4.60 -0.48 25.36
C SER A 132 -4.30 0.90 25.96
N GLY A 133 -4.39 1.98 25.18
CA GLY A 133 -3.96 3.33 25.56
C GLY A 133 -2.45 3.54 25.44
N ARG A 134 -1.71 2.53 24.98
CA ARG A 134 -0.28 2.57 24.66
C ARG A 134 -0.08 2.10 23.24
N LEU A 135 0.92 2.68 22.57
CA LEU A 135 1.32 2.26 21.24
C LEU A 135 2.21 1.02 21.36
N GLU A 136 1.72 -0.14 20.94
CA GLU A 136 2.38 -1.43 21.11
C GLU A 136 2.33 -2.23 19.80
N PRO A 137 3.43 -2.89 19.40
CA PRO A 137 3.42 -3.76 18.23
C PRO A 137 2.67 -5.06 18.56
N ILE A 138 1.81 -5.48 17.64
CA ILE A 138 1.05 -6.73 17.69
C ILE A 138 1.21 -7.51 16.37
N ALA A 139 0.98 -8.81 16.42
CA ALA A 139 1.08 -9.69 15.26
C ALA A 139 0.00 -9.35 14.20
N ASN A 140 0.37 -9.34 12.91
CA ASN A 140 -0.58 -9.12 11.80
C ASN A 140 -0.52 -10.22 10.74
N LEU A 141 0.48 -10.25 9.86
CA LEU A 141 0.69 -11.37 8.90
C LEU A 141 1.44 -12.55 9.54
N VAL A 142 2.05 -12.30 10.70
CA VAL A 142 2.64 -13.30 11.58
C VAL A 142 1.67 -13.69 12.70
N THR A 143 1.87 -14.86 13.30
CA THR A 143 1.24 -15.25 14.58
C THR A 143 2.02 -14.71 15.77
N GLY A 144 3.33 -14.45 15.60
CA GLY A 144 4.20 -13.88 16.62
C GLY A 144 5.66 -13.88 16.18
N TRP A 145 6.54 -13.53 17.12
CA TRP A 145 7.99 -13.52 16.91
C TRP A 145 8.74 -13.88 18.18
N GLU A 146 9.98 -14.33 18.02
CA GLU A 146 10.95 -14.59 19.08
C GLU A 146 12.18 -13.71 18.87
N VAL A 147 12.81 -13.28 19.97
CA VAL A 147 14.06 -12.53 19.94
C VAL A 147 15.08 -13.29 20.78
N SER A 148 16.25 -13.58 20.20
CA SER A 148 17.33 -14.27 20.92
C SER A 148 17.84 -13.42 22.10
N GLU A 149 18.43 -14.08 23.11
CA GLU A 149 18.92 -13.40 24.32
C GLU A 149 19.96 -12.31 24.05
N ASP A 150 20.74 -12.46 22.98
CA ASP A 150 21.73 -11.48 22.52
C ASP A 150 21.13 -10.36 21.65
N GLY A 151 19.84 -10.45 21.32
CA GLY A 151 19.13 -9.50 20.46
C GLY A 151 19.59 -9.50 19.00
N LEU A 152 20.32 -10.54 18.57
CA LEU A 152 20.88 -10.64 17.22
C LEU A 152 19.99 -11.37 16.24
N THR A 153 19.10 -12.26 16.70
CA THR A 153 18.22 -13.05 15.83
C THR A 153 16.77 -12.81 16.20
N TYR A 154 15.97 -12.55 15.17
CA TYR A 154 14.53 -12.39 15.25
C TYR A 154 13.88 -13.47 14.39
N THR A 155 13.09 -14.35 15.01
CA THR A 155 12.37 -15.41 14.32
C THR A 155 10.91 -15.01 14.20
N PHE A 156 10.37 -15.01 12.99
CA PHE A 156 8.96 -14.69 12.72
C PHE A 156 8.21 -15.93 12.23
N HIS A 157 7.00 -16.12 12.74
CA HIS A 157 6.11 -17.22 12.34
C HIS A 157 4.93 -16.69 11.53
N LEU A 158 4.86 -17.01 10.24
CA LEU A 158 3.78 -16.59 9.35
C LEU A 158 2.45 -17.28 9.70
N ARG A 159 1.33 -16.60 9.43
CA ARG A 159 0.00 -17.20 9.51
C ARG A 159 -0.21 -18.21 8.39
N LYS A 160 -0.29 -19.49 8.74
CA LYS A 160 -0.48 -20.59 7.79
C LYS A 160 -1.82 -20.47 7.06
N GLY A 161 -1.78 -20.66 5.74
CA GLY A 161 -2.95 -20.55 4.87
C GLY A 161 -3.30 -19.12 4.45
N THR A 162 -2.47 -18.12 4.80
CA THR A 162 -2.63 -16.76 4.25
C THR A 162 -2.42 -16.81 2.74
N ARG A 163 -3.20 -16.01 2.00
CA ARG A 163 -3.16 -15.95 0.54
C ARG A 163 -3.06 -14.51 0.07
N TRP A 164 -2.38 -14.32 -1.04
CA TRP A 164 -2.44 -13.11 -1.84
C TRP A 164 -3.85 -12.92 -2.41
N SER A 165 -4.18 -11.70 -2.86
CA SER A 165 -5.52 -11.36 -3.37
C SER A 165 -5.97 -12.12 -4.61
N ASP A 166 -5.05 -12.78 -5.32
CA ASP A 166 -5.31 -13.67 -6.44
C ASP A 166 -5.48 -15.15 -6.02
N GLY A 167 -5.40 -15.43 -4.73
CA GLY A 167 -5.58 -16.76 -4.14
C GLY A 167 -4.28 -17.56 -3.97
N GLU A 168 -3.15 -17.08 -4.50
CA GLU A 168 -1.87 -17.78 -4.34
C GLU A 168 -1.38 -17.76 -2.89
N PRO A 169 -0.76 -18.84 -2.38
CA PRO A 169 -0.31 -18.91 -0.99
C PRO A 169 0.76 -17.85 -0.68
N PHE A 170 0.63 -17.18 0.46
CA PHE A 170 1.71 -16.36 1.03
C PHE A 170 2.61 -17.22 1.92
N THR A 171 3.91 -17.25 1.60
CA THR A 171 4.90 -18.08 2.31
C THR A 171 6.22 -17.32 2.50
N VAL A 172 7.17 -17.94 3.20
CA VAL A 172 8.53 -17.38 3.35
C VAL A 172 9.24 -17.24 2.00
N ASP A 173 8.82 -17.95 0.94
CA ASP A 173 9.41 -17.77 -0.38
C ASP A 173 9.19 -16.36 -0.96
N ASP A 174 8.11 -15.67 -0.58
CA ASP A 174 7.85 -14.28 -0.96
C ASP A 174 8.82 -13.31 -0.25
N ILE A 175 9.15 -13.60 1.01
CA ILE A 175 10.12 -12.83 1.81
C ILE A 175 11.54 -13.08 1.29
N MET A 176 11.87 -14.33 0.96
CA MET A 176 13.17 -14.66 0.37
C MET A 176 13.33 -14.06 -1.03
N PHE A 177 12.26 -14.02 -1.83
CA PHE A 177 12.28 -13.33 -3.12
C PHE A 177 12.55 -11.84 -2.95
N TRP A 178 11.88 -11.18 -1.98
CA TRP A 178 12.22 -9.81 -1.63
C TRP A 178 13.70 -9.68 -1.23
N TYR A 179 14.19 -10.52 -0.31
CA TYR A 179 15.54 -10.39 0.21
C TYR A 179 16.62 -10.63 -0.86
N GLU A 180 16.56 -11.78 -1.53
CA GLU A 180 17.58 -12.23 -2.47
C GLU A 180 17.54 -11.49 -3.81
N ASP A 181 16.35 -11.26 -4.34
CA ASP A 181 16.17 -10.81 -5.73
C ASP A 181 15.79 -9.33 -5.84
N ILE A 182 15.30 -8.70 -4.77
CA ILE A 182 14.95 -7.27 -4.78
C ILE A 182 15.93 -6.45 -3.93
N ALA A 183 16.09 -6.80 -2.65
CA ALA A 183 16.84 -5.99 -1.69
C ALA A 183 18.37 -6.11 -1.87
N LEU A 184 18.86 -7.29 -2.24
CA LEU A 184 20.28 -7.54 -2.55
C LEU A 184 20.64 -7.29 -4.02
N ASN A 185 19.66 -7.04 -4.89
CA ASN A 185 19.90 -6.71 -6.29
C ASN A 185 20.19 -5.22 -6.43
N GLU A 186 21.44 -4.85 -6.76
CA GLU A 186 21.88 -3.45 -6.83
C GLU A 186 21.22 -2.63 -7.96
N GLU A 187 20.65 -3.26 -8.99
CA GLU A 187 19.89 -2.55 -10.04
C GLU A 187 18.49 -2.12 -9.54
N LEU A 188 17.87 -2.92 -8.67
CA LEU A 188 16.57 -2.62 -8.06
C LEU A 188 16.71 -1.80 -6.77
N SER A 189 17.69 -2.18 -5.95
CA SER A 189 17.98 -1.58 -4.65
C SER A 189 19.47 -1.21 -4.58
N PRO A 190 19.88 -0.06 -5.14
CA PRO A 190 21.27 0.40 -5.09
C PRO A 190 21.81 0.56 -3.66
N THR A 191 20.94 0.62 -2.67
CA THR A 191 21.27 0.59 -1.24
C THR A 191 20.27 -0.32 -0.54
N PHE A 192 20.78 -1.24 0.27
CA PHE A 192 19.93 -2.11 1.08
C PHE A 192 19.06 -1.28 2.03
N PRO A 193 17.79 -1.65 2.28
CA PRO A 193 16.89 -0.83 3.08
C PRO A 193 17.41 -0.57 4.51
N ASN A 194 17.69 0.71 4.81
CA ASN A 194 18.26 1.14 6.08
C ASN A 194 17.41 0.77 7.31
N TRP A 195 16.09 0.68 7.16
CA TRP A 195 15.16 0.44 8.28
C TRP A 195 15.26 -0.97 8.88
N VAL A 196 15.84 -1.90 8.11
CA VAL A 196 16.12 -3.30 8.48
C VAL A 196 17.62 -3.57 8.45
N THR A 197 18.46 -2.53 8.54
CA THR A 197 19.92 -2.63 8.60
C THR A 197 20.40 -2.35 10.03
N SER A 198 21.34 -3.14 10.55
CA SER A 198 21.91 -2.90 11.87
C SER A 198 23.42 -2.96 11.86
N GLY A 199 24.07 -2.02 12.54
CA GLY A 199 25.53 -1.98 12.61
C GLY A 199 26.24 -1.62 11.30
N GLY A 200 25.50 -1.14 10.30
CA GLY A 200 26.01 -0.81 8.97
C GLY A 200 25.94 -1.96 7.97
N GLU A 201 25.42 -3.12 8.37
CA GLU A 201 25.33 -4.31 7.53
C GLU A 201 23.87 -4.78 7.43
N PRO A 202 23.45 -5.30 6.26
CA PRO A 202 22.19 -6.02 6.11
C PRO A 202 22.09 -7.21 7.07
N PRO A 203 20.88 -7.67 7.42
CA PRO A 203 20.72 -8.94 8.09
C PRO A 203 21.02 -10.09 7.13
N VAL A 204 21.32 -11.25 7.69
CA VAL A 204 21.16 -12.54 7.02
C VAL A 204 19.72 -12.98 7.23
N VAL A 205 18.95 -13.12 6.14
CA VAL A 205 17.58 -13.63 6.20
C VAL A 205 17.59 -15.10 5.80
N THR A 206 17.05 -15.97 6.66
CA THR A 206 17.08 -17.42 6.46
C THR A 206 15.67 -17.99 6.49
N LYS A 207 15.30 -18.72 5.44
CA LYS A 207 14.12 -19.59 5.46
C LYS A 207 14.38 -20.79 6.36
N VAL A 208 13.66 -20.87 7.48
CA VAL A 208 13.68 -22.04 8.38
C VAL A 208 12.73 -23.11 7.84
N ASP A 209 11.52 -22.69 7.48
CA ASP A 209 10.50 -23.49 6.78
C ASP A 209 9.56 -22.57 5.98
N ASP A 210 8.51 -23.11 5.36
CA ASP A 210 7.57 -22.35 4.52
C ASP A 210 6.83 -21.22 5.26
N TYR A 211 6.79 -21.26 6.60
CA TYR A 211 6.10 -20.32 7.47
C TYR A 211 6.95 -19.81 8.63
N THR A 212 8.27 -20.05 8.63
CA THR A 212 9.19 -19.55 9.65
C THR A 212 10.42 -18.93 8.99
N VAL A 213 10.73 -17.68 9.35
CA VAL A 213 11.86 -16.92 8.79
C VAL A 213 12.67 -16.26 9.90
N ASP A 214 13.99 -16.36 9.79
CA ASP A 214 14.94 -15.72 10.71
C ASP A 214 15.58 -14.50 10.07
N PHE A 215 15.74 -13.44 10.86
CA PHE A 215 16.54 -12.26 10.56
C PHE A 215 17.68 -12.18 11.58
N SER A 216 18.91 -12.44 11.13
CA SER A 216 20.11 -12.39 11.97
C SER A 216 20.98 -11.18 11.64
N PHE A 217 21.37 -10.43 12.66
CA PHE A 217 22.12 -9.18 12.55
C PHE A 217 23.51 -9.30 13.18
N VAL A 218 24.47 -8.51 12.65
CA VAL A 218 25.82 -8.40 13.25
C VAL A 218 25.85 -7.55 14.52
N LYS A 219 24.83 -6.73 14.75
CA LYS A 219 24.61 -5.94 15.97
C LYS A 219 23.13 -5.93 16.32
N PRO A 220 22.75 -5.81 17.61
CA PRO A 220 21.34 -5.84 18.00
C PRO A 220 20.52 -4.77 17.28
N HIS A 221 19.39 -5.15 16.70
CA HIS A 221 18.46 -4.25 16.02
C HIS A 221 17.29 -3.90 16.94
N GLY A 222 17.55 -3.13 18.00
CA GLY A 222 16.62 -2.93 19.11
C GLY A 222 15.23 -2.35 18.76
N ILE A 223 15.04 -1.83 17.54
CA ILE A 223 13.77 -1.30 17.04
C ILE A 223 13.16 -2.12 15.90
N LEU A 224 13.59 -3.38 15.67
CA LEU A 224 13.17 -4.13 14.48
C LEU A 224 11.67 -4.37 14.47
N ILE A 225 11.06 -4.69 15.62
CA ILE A 225 9.64 -4.99 15.70
C ILE A 225 8.79 -3.75 15.38
N GLU A 226 9.19 -2.59 15.89
CA GLU A 226 8.60 -1.29 15.59
C GLU A 226 8.78 -0.92 14.12
N SER A 227 9.97 -1.18 13.57
CA SER A 227 10.26 -1.02 12.15
C SER A 227 9.36 -1.92 11.29
N MET A 228 9.14 -3.18 11.67
CA MET A 228 8.22 -4.09 10.99
C MET A 228 6.77 -3.62 11.10
N ALA A 229 6.39 -2.97 12.21
CA ALA A 229 5.07 -2.40 12.38
C ALA A 229 4.81 -1.17 11.49
N PHE A 230 5.86 -0.52 10.98
CA PHE A 230 5.78 0.67 10.15
C PHE A 230 6.12 0.42 8.66
N ASN A 231 7.21 -0.30 8.38
CA ASN A 231 7.74 -0.59 7.05
C ASN A 231 7.63 -2.06 6.63
N GLY A 232 6.98 -2.90 7.45
CA GLY A 232 6.95 -4.35 7.21
C GLY A 232 6.23 -4.78 5.93
N ASN A 233 5.43 -3.92 5.30
CA ASN A 233 4.92 -4.18 3.95
C ASN A 233 6.05 -4.19 2.90
N GLY A 234 7.16 -3.50 3.16
CA GLY A 234 8.29 -3.39 2.24
C GLY A 234 9.08 -4.69 2.04
N ILE A 235 8.81 -5.74 2.82
CA ILE A 235 9.41 -7.09 2.65
C ILE A 235 8.46 -8.08 1.96
N LEU A 236 7.26 -7.62 1.58
CA LEU A 236 6.23 -8.46 0.98
C LEU A 236 6.30 -8.28 -0.54
N ALA A 237 6.67 -9.34 -1.25
CA ALA A 237 6.76 -9.33 -2.71
C ALA A 237 6.14 -10.62 -3.27
N PRO A 238 5.02 -10.56 -4.01
CA PRO A 238 4.36 -11.74 -4.54
C PRO A 238 5.25 -12.39 -5.61
N LYS A 239 6.06 -13.38 -5.20
CA LYS A 239 7.10 -13.98 -6.05
C LYS A 239 6.49 -14.55 -7.32
N HIS A 240 5.38 -15.27 -7.19
CA HIS A 240 4.68 -15.93 -8.29
C HIS A 240 4.32 -14.96 -9.42
N TYR A 241 3.98 -13.72 -9.06
CA TYR A 241 3.65 -12.66 -9.99
C TYR A 241 4.90 -11.91 -10.48
N LEU A 242 5.76 -11.44 -9.59
CA LEU A 242 6.87 -10.52 -9.93
C LEU A 242 8.04 -11.20 -10.63
N GLN A 243 8.28 -12.49 -10.40
CA GLN A 243 9.44 -13.20 -10.97
C GLN A 243 9.48 -13.11 -12.51
N GLN A 244 8.33 -13.03 -13.18
CA GLN A 244 8.24 -12.93 -14.64
C GLN A 244 8.77 -11.61 -15.23
N PHE A 245 9.09 -10.64 -14.38
CA PHE A 245 9.67 -9.33 -14.74
C PHE A 245 11.13 -9.21 -14.27
N HIS A 246 11.72 -10.29 -13.75
CA HIS A 246 13.07 -10.30 -13.20
C HIS A 246 13.99 -11.20 -14.05
N PRO A 247 15.21 -10.74 -14.43
CA PRO A 247 16.07 -11.42 -15.40
C PRO A 247 16.64 -12.77 -14.92
N LYS A 248 16.62 -13.03 -13.60
CA LYS A 248 16.98 -14.36 -13.05
C LYS A 248 15.98 -15.46 -13.44
N TYR A 249 14.73 -15.10 -13.74
CA TYR A 249 13.63 -16.06 -13.90
C TYR A 249 12.95 -15.99 -15.26
N ALA A 250 12.81 -14.78 -15.82
CA ALA A 250 12.19 -14.58 -17.12
C ALA A 250 13.14 -14.92 -18.27
N ASP A 251 12.58 -15.40 -19.38
CA ASP A 251 13.34 -15.50 -20.63
C ASP A 251 13.78 -14.09 -21.09
N ALA A 252 15.00 -13.98 -21.62
CA ALA A 252 15.60 -12.70 -21.95
C ALA A 252 14.88 -11.98 -23.11
N ASP A 253 14.42 -12.71 -24.12
CA ASP A 253 13.72 -12.13 -25.27
C ASP A 253 12.30 -11.72 -24.87
N GLU A 254 11.62 -12.53 -24.06
CA GLU A 254 10.30 -12.20 -23.50
C GLU A 254 10.36 -10.97 -22.59
N LEU A 255 11.38 -10.89 -21.71
CA LEU A 255 11.56 -9.75 -20.82
C LEU A 255 11.86 -8.47 -21.61
N ALA A 256 12.76 -8.54 -22.60
CA ALA A 256 13.07 -7.40 -23.47
C ALA A 256 11.83 -6.93 -24.26
N ALA A 257 10.99 -7.86 -24.72
CA ALA A 257 9.72 -7.52 -25.37
C ALA A 257 8.77 -6.80 -24.40
N LYS A 258 8.59 -7.31 -23.17
CA LYS A 258 7.75 -6.66 -22.15
C LYS A 258 8.24 -5.26 -21.78
N VAL A 259 9.57 -5.08 -21.64
CA VAL A 259 10.19 -3.77 -21.35
C VAL A 259 9.85 -2.77 -22.45
N LYS A 260 10.07 -3.17 -23.71
CA LYS A 260 9.81 -2.33 -24.87
C LYS A 260 8.31 -2.03 -25.04
N GLU A 261 7.45 -3.02 -24.87
CA GLU A 261 5.99 -2.86 -24.97
C GLU A 261 5.46 -1.88 -23.93
N ALA A 262 5.98 -1.95 -22.70
CA ALA A 262 5.64 -1.03 -21.62
C ALA A 262 6.30 0.36 -21.77
N GLY A 263 7.18 0.57 -22.77
CA GLY A 263 7.82 1.85 -23.03
C GLY A 263 8.95 2.21 -22.07
N PHE A 264 9.55 1.23 -21.40
CA PHE A 264 10.70 1.41 -20.51
C PHE A 264 12.02 1.16 -21.25
N GLU A 265 13.11 1.72 -20.72
CA GLU A 265 14.47 1.51 -21.24
C GLU A 265 15.13 0.30 -20.59
N ALA A 266 14.81 0.04 -19.32
CA ALA A 266 15.44 -1.03 -18.55
C ALA A 266 14.41 -1.92 -17.84
N TRP A 267 14.83 -3.15 -17.55
CA TRP A 267 13.99 -4.15 -16.88
C TRP A 267 13.60 -3.73 -15.46
N TYR A 268 14.48 -3.05 -14.73
CA TYR A 268 14.20 -2.60 -13.36
C TYR A 268 13.12 -1.51 -13.32
N GLU A 269 12.96 -0.73 -14.39
CA GLU A 269 11.87 0.25 -14.52
C GLU A 269 10.52 -0.45 -14.70
N LEU A 270 10.49 -1.47 -15.58
CA LEU A 270 9.33 -2.34 -15.73
C LEU A 270 9.00 -3.04 -14.41
N PHE A 271 10.00 -3.61 -13.73
CA PHE A 271 9.81 -4.30 -12.47
C PHE A 271 9.23 -3.36 -11.41
N ALA A 272 9.81 -2.17 -11.23
CA ALA A 272 9.32 -1.17 -10.28
C ALA A 272 7.88 -0.75 -10.61
N ASN A 273 7.55 -0.56 -11.89
CA ASN A 273 6.19 -0.24 -12.31
C ASN A 273 5.20 -1.39 -12.06
N ARG A 274 5.62 -2.65 -12.23
CA ARG A 274 4.79 -3.81 -11.95
C ARG A 274 4.67 -4.10 -10.45
N ASN A 275 5.60 -3.64 -9.65
CA ASN A 275 5.59 -3.71 -8.18
C ASN A 275 5.04 -2.42 -7.51
N ASP A 276 4.14 -1.71 -8.19
CA ASP A 276 3.49 -0.50 -7.67
C ASP A 276 2.06 -0.82 -7.24
N ASP A 277 1.83 -0.94 -5.93
CA ASP A 277 0.53 -1.24 -5.34
C ASP A 277 -0.56 -0.18 -5.55
N GLN A 278 -0.16 1.03 -5.93
CA GLN A 278 -1.09 2.15 -6.12
C GLN A 278 -1.53 2.27 -7.57
N ASN A 279 -0.66 1.87 -8.50
CA ASN A 279 -0.87 2.07 -9.92
C ASN A 279 -1.06 0.77 -10.70
N ASN A 280 -0.72 -0.38 -10.13
CA ASN A 280 -0.86 -1.66 -10.79
C ASN A 280 -2.04 -2.50 -10.24
N PRO A 281 -3.18 -2.54 -10.94
CA PRO A 281 -4.33 -3.37 -10.55
C PRO A 281 -4.08 -4.88 -10.75
N ASP A 282 -3.00 -5.29 -11.40
CA ASP A 282 -2.68 -6.71 -11.56
C ASP A 282 -1.81 -7.24 -10.40
N LEU A 283 -1.14 -6.36 -9.66
CA LEU A 283 -0.28 -6.77 -8.54
C LEU A 283 -1.12 -7.48 -7.46
N PRO A 284 -0.79 -8.73 -7.08
CA PRO A 284 -1.43 -9.38 -5.94
C PRO A 284 -1.02 -8.70 -4.63
N VAL A 285 -1.97 -8.58 -3.70
CA VAL A 285 -1.80 -7.81 -2.46
C VAL A 285 -2.23 -8.59 -1.22
N LEU A 286 -1.74 -8.18 -0.04
CA LEU A 286 -2.11 -8.78 1.26
C LEU A 286 -2.96 -7.88 2.15
N TRP A 287 -3.08 -6.60 1.80
CA TRP A 287 -3.91 -5.65 2.54
C TRP A 287 -5.37 -5.72 2.11
N ALA A 288 -6.25 -5.14 2.92
CA ALA A 288 -7.68 -5.36 2.81
C ALA A 288 -8.38 -4.70 1.59
N TRP A 289 -7.71 -3.81 0.84
CA TRP A 289 -8.26 -3.21 -0.39
C TRP A 289 -7.23 -3.17 -1.52
N LYS A 290 -7.57 -3.70 -2.69
CA LYS A 290 -6.73 -3.71 -3.88
C LYS A 290 -7.14 -2.59 -4.84
N VAL A 291 -6.18 -1.96 -5.51
CA VAL A 291 -6.50 -0.99 -6.57
C VAL A 291 -7.16 -1.70 -7.76
N GLU A 292 -8.26 -1.13 -8.25
CA GLU A 292 -8.95 -1.58 -9.46
C GLU A 292 -8.81 -0.51 -10.56
N THR A 293 -9.02 0.75 -10.19
CA THR A 293 -8.81 1.89 -11.08
C THR A 293 -7.74 2.79 -10.46
N PRO A 294 -6.51 2.82 -11.02
CA PRO A 294 -5.42 3.64 -10.49
C PRO A 294 -5.56 5.12 -10.89
N PHE A 295 -4.69 5.95 -10.30
CA PHE A 295 -4.52 7.36 -10.68
C PHE A 295 -3.51 7.47 -11.86
N PRO A 296 -3.56 8.50 -12.75
CA PRO A 296 -4.52 9.60 -12.87
C PRO A 296 -5.77 9.24 -13.69
N GLY A 297 -6.92 9.25 -13.03
CA GLY A 297 -8.26 9.24 -13.63
C GLY A 297 -9.19 10.19 -12.86
N GLU A 298 -10.45 10.35 -13.28
CA GLU A 298 -11.42 11.18 -12.54
C GLU A 298 -11.67 10.66 -11.10
N ARG A 299 -11.51 9.35 -10.88
CA ARG A 299 -11.65 8.69 -9.58
C ARG A 299 -10.72 7.48 -9.46
N MET A 300 -9.94 7.42 -8.39
CA MET A 300 -9.27 6.18 -7.96
C MET A 300 -10.31 5.26 -7.30
N VAL A 301 -10.30 3.98 -7.67
CA VAL A 301 -11.20 2.96 -7.11
C VAL A 301 -10.37 1.81 -6.54
N MET A 302 -10.69 1.43 -5.31
CA MET A 302 -10.13 0.26 -4.65
C MET A 302 -11.27 -0.65 -4.21
N VAL A 303 -11.08 -1.95 -4.37
CA VAL A 303 -12.06 -2.99 -4.06
C VAL A 303 -11.56 -3.86 -2.92
N ARG A 304 -12.47 -4.45 -2.15
CA ARG A 304 -12.10 -5.38 -1.07
C ARG A 304 -11.25 -6.53 -1.61
N ASN A 305 -10.16 -6.84 -0.92
CA ASN A 305 -9.39 -8.06 -1.12
C ASN A 305 -10.23 -9.26 -0.59
N PRO A 306 -10.65 -10.20 -1.45
CA PRO A 306 -11.72 -11.14 -1.16
C PRO A 306 -11.46 -12.12 -0.01
#